data_AF-A0A2W4HS18-F1
#
_entry.id   AF-A0A2W4HS18-F1
#
_cell.length_a   1.000
_cell.length_b   1.000
_cell.length_c   1.000
_cell.angle_alpha   90.00
_cell.angle_beta   90.00
_cell.angle_gamma   90.00
#
_symmetry.space_group_name_H-M   'P 1'
#
loop_
_entity.id
_entity.type
_entity.pdbx_description
1 polymer ?
#
loop_
_entity_poly.entity_id
_entity_poly.type
_entity_poly.pdbx_seq_one_letter_code
_entity_poly.pdbx_strand_id
1 'polypeptide(L)' 'ADRVLKYITVGREIGINGRLAIPEYMKDVNGVQVKMKRPTVKLTSFDLLGKKPEAEEDMGEVKESATKRKRKTAA' A
#
# COMPACT_ATOMS: atom_id res chain seq x y z
N ALA A 1 -3.19 1.51 10.48
CA ALA A 1 -2.87 0.98 9.13
C ALA A 1 -3.51 1.82 8.02
N ASP A 2 -4.24 2.87 8.39
CA ASP A 2 -5.26 3.51 7.55
C ASP A 2 -4.64 4.38 6.44
N ARG A 3 -3.44 4.89 6.69
CA ARG A 3 -2.64 5.62 5.69
C ARG A 3 -2.21 4.73 4.52
N VAL A 4 -1.93 3.45 4.77
CA VAL A 4 -1.51 2.49 3.74
C VAL A 4 -2.66 2.29 2.75
N LEU A 5 -3.87 2.06 3.27
CA LEU A 5 -5.08 1.85 2.48
C LEU A 5 -5.53 3.11 1.73
N LYS A 6 -5.31 4.30 2.29
CA LYS A 6 -5.69 5.57 1.65
C LYS A 6 -4.79 5.93 0.46
N TYR A 7 -3.50 5.60 0.50
CA TYR A 7 -2.52 6.14 -0.45
C TYR A 7 -1.96 5.14 -1.47
N ILE A 8 -2.04 3.84 -1.19
CA ILE A 8 -1.60 2.79 -2.11
C ILE A 8 -2.73 2.47 -3.07
N THR A 9 -2.43 2.56 -4.36
CA THR A 9 -3.35 2.22 -5.45
C THR A 9 -2.77 1.08 -6.27
N VAL A 10 -3.63 0.30 -6.93
CA VAL A 10 -3.19 -0.76 -7.85
C VAL A 10 -2.33 -0.14 -8.95
N GLY A 11 -1.23 -0.81 -9.31
CA GLY A 11 -0.30 -0.33 -10.33
C GLY A 11 0.68 0.76 -9.87
N ARG A 12 0.62 1.20 -8.60
CA ARG A 12 1.59 2.15 -8.05
C ARG A 12 2.82 1.46 -7.49
N GLU A 13 4.00 1.93 -7.89
CA GLU A 13 5.26 1.51 -7.29
C GLU A 13 5.41 2.07 -5.87
N ILE A 14 5.78 1.21 -4.93
CA ILE A 14 5.98 1.59 -3.54
C ILE A 14 7.22 0.90 -2.98
N GLY A 15 7.99 1.63 -2.19
CA GLY A 15 9.01 1.08 -1.32
C GLY A 15 8.38 0.62 -0.01
N ILE A 16 8.72 -0.58 0.45
CA ILE A 16 8.19 -1.14 1.70
C ILE A 16 9.37 -1.45 2.63
N ASN A 17 9.34 -0.91 3.84
CA ASN A 17 10.30 -1.20 4.89
C ASN A 17 9.60 -1.92 6.04
N GLY A 18 10.17 -3.04 6.47
CA GLY A 18 9.53 -3.88 7.49
C GLY A 18 10.30 -5.14 7.82
N ARG A 19 9.69 -5.97 8.67
CA ARG A 19 10.26 -7.25 9.09
C ARG A 19 9.61 -8.39 8.32
N LEU A 20 10.43 -9.25 7.72
CA LEU A 20 9.96 -10.52 7.15
C LEU A 20 9.52 -11.47 8.26
N ALA A 21 8.29 -11.98 8.15
CA ALA A 21 7.74 -13.00 9.03
C ALA A 21 7.26 -14.18 8.18
N ILE A 22 7.50 -15.41 8.64
CA ILE A 22 7.02 -16.63 7.98
C ILE A 22 6.07 -17.35 8.94
N PRO A 23 4.83 -16.85 9.09
CA PRO A 23 3.83 -17.54 9.89
C PRO A 23 3.49 -18.89 9.28
N GLU A 24 3.39 -19.88 10.16
CA GLU A 24 2.80 -21.18 9.85
C GLU A 24 1.30 -21.09 10.15
N TYR A 25 0.46 -21.50 9.21
CA TYR A 25 -0.98 -21.56 9.39
C TYR A 25 -1.47 -22.95 8.96
N MET A 26 -2.34 -23.53 9.78
CA MET A 26 -3.05 -24.76 9.42
C MET A 26 -4.17 -24.36 8.45
N LYS A 27 -4.17 -24.93 7.25
CA LYS A 27 -5.31 -24.80 6.34
C LYS A 27 -5.90 -26.19 6.14
N ASP A 28 -7.20 -26.34 6.44
CA ASP A 28 -7.94 -27.51 6.04
C ASP A 28 -8.16 -27.45 4.53
N VAL A 29 -7.48 -28.33 3.82
CA VAL A 29 -7.69 -28.56 2.40
C VAL A 29 -8.12 -30.01 2.27
N ASN A 30 -9.37 -30.23 1.84
CA ASN A 30 -9.93 -31.57 1.64
C ASN A 30 -9.94 -32.46 2.89
N GLY A 31 -10.18 -31.88 4.09
CA GLY A 31 -10.29 -32.64 5.35
C GLY A 31 -8.95 -33.06 5.97
N VAL A 32 -7.83 -32.59 5.43
CA VAL A 32 -6.49 -32.79 6.01
C VAL A 32 -5.89 -31.43 6.39
N GLN A 33 -5.47 -31.29 7.65
CA GLN A 33 -4.77 -30.10 8.12
C GLN A 33 -3.34 -30.07 7.57
N VAL A 34 -3.11 -29.21 6.58
CA VAL A 34 -1.77 -28.99 6.02
C VAL A 34 -1.17 -27.73 6.64
N LYS A 35 0.03 -27.85 7.22
CA LYS A 35 0.83 -26.70 7.68
C LYS A 35 1.36 -25.94 6.48
N MET A 36 0.75 -24.80 6.18
CA MET A 36 1.19 -23.90 5.13
C MET A 36 2.04 -22.77 5.70
N LYS A 37 3.03 -22.31 4.94
CA LYS A 37 3.86 -21.15 5.28
C LYS A 37 3.53 -20.01 4.33
N ARG A 38 3.14 -18.85 4.85
CA ARG A 38 2.91 -17.65 4.02
C ARG A 38 3.87 -16.54 4.44
N PRO A 39 5.00 -16.36 3.74
CA PRO A 39 5.90 -15.25 4.03
C PRO A 39 5.14 -13.93 3.88
N THR A 40 5.15 -13.13 4.93
CA THR A 40 4.44 -11.86 5.04
C THR A 40 5.41 -10.82 5.57
N VAL A 41 5.44 -9.64 4.97
CA VAL A 41 6.23 -8.51 5.48
C VAL A 41 5.37 -7.72 6.47
N LYS A 42 5.82 -7.63 7.72
CA LYS A 42 5.22 -6.73 8.72
C LYS A 42 5.72 -5.32 8.44
N LEU A 43 4.83 -4.49 7.88
CA LEU A 43 5.09 -3.11 7.48
C LEU A 43 5.44 -2.21 8.68
N THR A 44 6.58 -1.55 8.61
CA THR A 44 6.99 -0.46 9.53
C THR A 44 6.77 0.89 8.88
N SER A 45 7.17 1.04 7.62
CA SER A 45 6.98 2.24 6.81
C SER A 45 6.86 1.89 5.33
N PHE A 46 6.37 2.84 4.55
CA PHE A 46 6.30 2.72 3.10
C PHE A 46 6.51 4.08 2.46
N ASP A 47 7.13 4.06 1.29
CA ASP A 47 7.42 5.24 0.47
C ASP A 47 6.69 5.08 -0.85
N LEU A 48 6.05 6.17 -1.30
CA LEU A 48 5.34 6.17 -2.57
C LEU A 48 6.35 6.56 -3.66
N LEU A 49 6.62 5.64 -4.58
CA LEU A 49 7.58 5.84 -5.66
C LEU A 49 6.85 6.11 -6.98
N GLY A 50 7.47 6.91 -7.83
CA GLY A 50 6.94 7.22 -9.15
C GLY A 50 5.68 8.09 -9.17
N LYS A 51 5.12 8.25 -10.37
CA LYS A 51 3.87 8.99 -10.58
C LYS A 51 2.70 8.16 -10.04
N LYS A 52 1.70 8.85 -9.47
CA LYS A 52 0.42 8.21 -9.16
C LYS A 52 -0.12 7.63 -10.49
N PRO A 53 -0.53 6.36 -10.54
CA PRO A 53 -1.10 5.79 -11.76
C PRO A 53 -2.31 6.63 -12.20
N GLU A 54 -2.39 6.89 -13.50
CA GLU A 54 -3.56 7.53 -14.09
C GLU A 54 -4.72 6.55 -13.90
N ALA A 55 -5.73 6.99 -13.13
CA ALA A 55 -6.87 6.15 -12.84
C ALA A 55 -7.65 5.95 -14.15
N GLU A 56 -7.74 4.70 -14.63
CA GLU A 56 -8.96 4.31 -15.32
C GLU A 56 -10.11 4.51 -14.32
N GLU A 57 -11.13 5.21 -14.77
CA GLU A 57 -12.17 5.88 -13.99
C GLU A 57 -13.06 4.92 -13.20
N ASP A 58 -12.55 4.26 -12.17
CA ASP A 58 -13.38 3.55 -11.21
C ASP A 58 -12.57 3.33 -9.95
N MET A 59 -12.61 4.27 -9.00
CA MET A 59 -12.54 4.04 -7.54
C MET A 59 -12.59 5.37 -6.78
N GLY A 60 -13.80 5.76 -6.37
CA GLY A 60 -14.10 6.46 -5.11
C GLY A 60 -13.45 7.83 -4.88
N GLU A 61 -14.26 8.89 -5.02
CA GLU A 61 -13.93 10.25 -4.57
C GLU A 61 -13.42 10.27 -3.12
N VAL A 62 -12.15 10.67 -2.91
CA VAL A 62 -11.73 11.31 -1.66
C VAL A 62 -11.29 12.73 -2.01
N LYS A 63 -12.23 13.66 -1.92
CA LYS A 63 -12.01 15.10 -2.02
C LYS A 63 -11.15 15.55 -0.84
N GLU A 64 -9.92 15.97 -1.10
CA GLU A 64 -9.22 16.90 -0.22
C GLU A 64 -8.42 17.89 -1.09
N SER A 65 -8.91 19.12 -1.13
CA SER A 65 -8.44 20.23 -1.95
C SER A 65 -7.02 20.67 -1.54
N ALA A 66 -6.04 20.43 -2.41
CA ALA A 66 -4.69 20.96 -2.25
C ALA A 66 -4.59 22.38 -2.83
N THR A 67 -4.68 23.40 -1.98
CA THR A 67 -4.35 24.79 -2.33
C THR A 67 -2.86 24.89 -2.70
N LYS A 68 -2.57 25.13 -3.99
CA LYS A 68 -1.21 25.44 -4.49
C LYS A 68 -0.70 26.76 -3.91
N ARG A 69 0.28 26.73 -2.99
CA ARG A 69 1.06 27.93 -2.64
C ARG A 69 2.08 28.23 -3.76
N LYS A 70 1.80 29.24 -4.58
CA LYS A 70 2.82 29.90 -5.44
C LYS A 70 3.78 30.69 -4.53
N ARG A 71 5.07 30.36 -4.53
CA ARG A 71 6.11 31.26 -4.03
C ARG A 71 6.44 32.25 -5.15
N LYS A 72 6.20 33.56 -4.93
CA LYS A 72 6.80 34.61 -5.77
C LYS A 72 8.18 34.91 -5.19
N THR A 73 9.22 34.75 -5.99
CA THR A 73 10.53 35.39 -5.81
C THR A 73 10.32 36.90 -5.94
N ALA A 74 10.75 37.66 -4.94
CA ALA A 74 10.85 39.12 -5.03
C ALA A 74 12.22 39.46 -5.64
N ALA A 75 12.20 40.34 -6.64
CA ALA A 75 13.36 41.00 -7.23
C ALA A 75 13.79 42.19 -6.36
#